data_AF-A0ABC8CEU8-F1
#
_entry.id   AF-A0ABC8CEU8-F1
#
_cell.length_a   1.000
_cell.length_b   1.000
_cell.length_c   1.000
_cell.angle_alpha   90.00
_cell.angle_beta   90.00
_cell.angle_gamma   90.00
#
_symmetry.space_group_name_H-M   'P 1'
#
loop_
_entity.id
_entity.type
_entity.pdbx_description
1 polymer ?
#
loop_
_entity_poly.entity_id
_entity_poly.type
_entity_poly.pdbx_seq_one_letter_code
_entity_poly.pdbx_strand_id
1 'polypeptide(L)'
;MSSPDHNQISQDPFSREASRLRKSFFEMNLYEGFELLIMLVLTGLIMVITTIATWHLTKEVWYLVMSSQIDASNMPAFQEVFGNIFTVIIALEFKSSLRISLSHSRDVVRVRTIVLIALLAVSRKFIILDLHEVRPAEMLAFSAAVLALGVVYWLIREQDIRVATGKGELIAQAPVPPVKTDEQ
;
A
#
# COMPACT_ATOMS: atom_id res chain seq x y z
N MET A 1 16.22 31.64 -71.31
CA MET A 1 17.27 31.50 -70.27
C MET A 1 16.59 30.87 -69.07
N SER A 2 16.58 29.54 -69.01
CA SER A 2 15.84 28.77 -68.01
C SER A 2 16.79 28.44 -66.86
N SER A 3 16.50 28.93 -65.66
CA SER A 3 17.08 28.38 -64.43
C SER A 3 16.05 27.44 -63.79
N PRO A 4 16.37 26.17 -63.55
CA PRO A 4 15.58 25.31 -62.69
C PRO A 4 16.04 25.53 -61.25
N ASP A 5 15.23 26.18 -60.42
CA ASP A 5 15.49 26.21 -58.98
C ASP A 5 14.98 24.90 -58.40
N HIS A 6 15.91 23.95 -58.29
CA HIS A 6 15.70 22.69 -57.61
C HIS A 6 15.73 22.93 -56.10
N ASN A 7 14.95 22.13 -55.38
CA ASN A 7 15.05 21.93 -53.93
C ASN A 7 14.12 22.77 -53.02
N GLN A 8 12.81 22.69 -53.29
CA GLN A 8 11.83 22.70 -52.20
C GLN A 8 11.94 21.36 -51.45
N ILE A 9 12.84 21.29 -50.46
CA ILE A 9 12.85 20.20 -49.49
C ILE A 9 11.56 20.32 -48.68
N SER A 10 10.67 19.36 -48.92
CA SER A 10 9.41 19.10 -48.22
C SER A 10 9.59 19.25 -46.72
N GLN A 11 9.05 20.33 -46.14
CA GLN A 11 8.90 20.43 -44.69
C GLN A 11 7.70 19.58 -44.28
N ASP A 12 7.91 18.30 -44.04
CA ASP A 12 6.86 17.42 -43.51
C ASP A 12 6.66 17.72 -42.02
N PRO A 13 5.50 18.29 -41.62
CA PRO A 13 5.20 18.63 -40.22
C PRO A 13 5.22 17.39 -39.30
N PHE A 14 4.98 16.20 -39.88
CA PHE A 14 4.93 14.92 -39.20
C PHE A 14 6.28 14.48 -38.60
N SER A 15 7.40 14.89 -39.22
CA SER A 15 8.75 14.52 -38.76
C SER A 15 9.16 15.22 -37.46
N ARG A 16 8.63 16.43 -37.22
CA ARG A 16 8.88 17.22 -36.01
C ARG A 16 8.06 16.72 -34.82
N GLU A 17 6.90 16.12 -35.06
CA GLU A 17 6.09 15.46 -34.03
C GLU A 17 6.66 14.10 -33.61
N ALA A 18 7.11 13.30 -34.59
CA ALA A 18 7.70 11.98 -34.32
C ALA A 18 8.94 12.06 -33.40
N SER A 19 9.74 13.12 -33.53
CA SER A 19 10.96 13.32 -32.73
C SER A 19 10.68 13.89 -31.32
N ARG A 20 9.58 14.62 -31.11
CA ARG A 20 9.13 15.09 -29.78
C ARG A 20 8.49 13.97 -28.96
N LEU A 21 7.76 13.06 -29.62
CA LEU A 21 7.23 11.87 -28.97
C LEU A 21 8.37 10.95 -28.52
N ARG A 22 9.35 10.70 -29.39
CA ARG A 22 10.45 9.76 -29.11
C ARG A 22 11.38 10.18 -27.97
N LYS A 23 11.55 11.48 -27.70
CA LYS A 23 12.35 11.98 -26.57
C LYS A 23 11.65 11.87 -25.21
N SER A 24 10.31 11.90 -25.17
CA SER A 24 9.54 11.64 -23.94
C SER A 24 9.64 10.16 -23.52
N PHE A 25 9.56 9.22 -24.47
CA PHE A 25 9.66 7.78 -24.18
C PHE A 25 11.02 7.31 -23.64
N PHE A 26 12.11 8.04 -23.90
CA PHE A 26 13.45 7.54 -23.56
C PHE A 26 13.93 7.96 -22.17
N GLU A 27 13.46 9.09 -21.63
CA GLU A 27 13.82 9.55 -20.27
C GLU A 27 12.91 8.96 -19.17
N MET A 28 11.71 8.46 -19.51
CA MET A 28 10.76 7.88 -18.55
C MET A 28 10.99 6.37 -18.28
N ASN A 29 11.63 5.65 -19.22
CA ASN A 29 11.69 4.17 -19.21
C ASN A 29 12.68 3.56 -18.21
N LEU A 30 13.70 4.32 -17.75
CA LEU A 30 14.67 3.80 -16.77
C LEU A 30 14.09 3.76 -15.35
N TYR A 31 13.34 4.81 -14.97
CA TYR A 31 12.73 4.89 -13.66
C TYR A 31 11.62 3.84 -13.50
N GLU A 32 10.76 3.71 -14.51
CA GLU A 32 9.69 2.69 -14.51
C GLU A 32 10.27 1.26 -14.47
N GLY A 33 11.35 1.00 -15.23
CA GLY A 33 12.03 -0.30 -15.19
C GLY A 33 12.68 -0.59 -13.83
N PHE A 34 13.29 0.43 -13.21
CA PHE A 34 13.87 0.32 -11.87
C PHE A 34 12.81 0.09 -10.79
N GLU A 35 11.68 0.81 -10.85
CA GLU A 35 10.55 0.63 -9.95
C GLU A 35 9.97 -0.78 -10.07
N LEU A 36 9.77 -1.27 -11.30
CA LEU A 36 9.26 -2.60 -11.55
C LEU A 36 10.23 -3.69 -11.06
N LEU A 37 11.55 -3.48 -11.20
CA LEU A 37 12.57 -4.38 -10.66
C LEU A 37 12.50 -4.44 -9.13
N ILE A 38 12.44 -3.30 -8.45
CA ILE A 38 12.32 -3.25 -6.98
C ILE A 38 11.04 -3.97 -6.54
N MET A 39 9.91 -3.66 -7.17
CA MET A 39 8.62 -4.26 -6.85
C MET A 39 8.61 -5.78 -7.04
N LEU A 40 9.26 -6.28 -8.08
CA LEU A 40 9.45 -7.70 -8.34
C LEU A 40 10.27 -8.37 -7.22
N VAL A 41 11.41 -7.77 -6.86
CA VAL A 41 12.28 -8.27 -5.79
C VAL A 41 11.55 -8.28 -4.45
N LEU A 42 10.89 -7.17 -4.08
CA LEU A 42 10.13 -7.05 -2.85
C LEU A 42 8.99 -8.08 -2.78
N THR A 43 8.24 -8.26 -3.87
CA THR A 43 7.17 -9.26 -3.93
C THR A 43 7.71 -10.68 -3.76
N GLY A 44 8.84 -11.00 -4.40
CA GLY A 44 9.53 -12.28 -4.23
C GLY A 44 9.96 -12.53 -2.79
N LEU A 45 10.60 -11.54 -2.16
CA LEU A 45 11.04 -11.63 -0.76
C LEU A 45 9.87 -11.82 0.20
N ILE A 46 8.79 -11.05 0.03
CA ILE A 46 7.59 -11.18 0.88
C ILE A 46 6.95 -12.55 0.71
N MET A 47 6.88 -13.09 -0.51
CA MET A 47 6.37 -14.44 -0.75
C MET A 47 7.20 -15.49 0.00
N VAL A 48 8.53 -15.44 -0.12
CA VAL A 48 9.44 -16.36 0.58
C VAL A 48 9.28 -16.27 2.09
N ILE A 49 9.32 -15.07 2.67
CA ILE A 49 9.18 -14.87 4.13
C ILE A 49 7.80 -15.34 4.61
N THR A 50 6.73 -15.02 3.87
CA THR A 50 5.37 -15.45 4.22
C THR A 50 5.25 -16.97 4.23
N THR A 51 5.81 -17.66 3.23
CA THR A 51 5.82 -19.13 3.17
C THR A 51 6.58 -19.73 4.35
N ILE A 52 7.79 -19.22 4.64
CA ILE A 52 8.60 -19.70 5.77
C ILE A 52 7.87 -19.48 7.11
N ALA A 53 7.33 -18.28 7.32
CA ALA A 53 6.60 -17.95 8.54
C ALA A 53 5.34 -18.80 8.71
N THR A 54 4.58 -19.03 7.64
CA THR A 54 3.38 -19.88 7.67
C THR A 54 3.75 -21.34 7.97
N TRP A 55 4.82 -21.84 7.37
CA TRP A 55 5.33 -23.19 7.66
C TRP A 55 5.78 -23.34 9.12
N HIS A 56 6.53 -22.36 9.64
CA HIS A 56 6.95 -22.34 11.04
C HIS A 56 5.75 -22.37 11.99
N LEU A 57 4.81 -21.44 11.80
CA LEU A 57 3.58 -21.32 12.57
C LEU A 57 2.77 -22.62 12.54
N THR A 58 2.66 -23.27 11.38
CA THR A 58 1.91 -24.52 11.22
C THR A 58 2.53 -25.64 12.06
N LYS A 59 3.86 -25.80 12.02
CA LYS A 59 4.58 -26.80 12.84
C LYS A 59 4.44 -26.52 14.33
N GLU A 60 4.54 -25.26 14.73
CA GLU A 60 4.44 -24.81 16.12
C GLU A 60 3.05 -25.11 16.70
N VAL A 61 1.99 -24.70 15.98
CA VAL A 61 0.60 -25.00 16.35
C VAL A 61 0.36 -26.52 16.39
N TRP A 62 0.86 -27.27 15.39
CA TRP A 62 0.73 -28.72 15.36
C TRP A 62 1.39 -29.39 16.56
N TYR A 63 2.59 -28.96 16.92
CA TYR A 63 3.32 -29.47 18.08
C TYR A 63 2.60 -29.15 19.40
N LEU A 64 2.10 -27.93 19.57
CA LEU A 64 1.35 -27.52 20.76
C LEU A 64 0.06 -28.34 20.94
N VAL A 65 -0.67 -28.58 19.85
CA VAL A 65 -1.90 -29.39 19.88
C VAL A 65 -1.59 -30.86 20.19
N MET A 66 -0.59 -31.45 19.53
CA MET A 66 -0.27 -32.88 19.68
C MET A 66 0.38 -33.21 21.03
N SER A 67 1.15 -32.28 21.59
CA SER A 67 1.79 -32.46 22.90
C SER A 67 0.82 -32.37 24.07
N SER A 68 -0.48 -32.09 23.84
CA SER A 68 -1.51 -31.89 24.86
C SER A 68 -1.12 -30.90 25.96
N GLN A 69 -0.16 -30.01 25.69
CA GLN A 69 0.25 -28.92 26.57
C GLN A 69 -0.69 -27.72 26.45
N ILE A 70 -1.99 -27.99 26.31
CA ILE A 70 -3.05 -26.98 26.43
C ILE A 70 -3.27 -26.75 27.93
N ASP A 71 -2.23 -26.25 28.58
CA ASP A 71 -2.30 -25.80 29.95
C ASP A 71 -2.30 -24.28 29.90
N ALA A 72 -3.38 -23.65 30.40
CA ALA A 72 -3.55 -22.20 30.39
C ALA A 72 -2.46 -21.44 31.19
N SER A 73 -1.57 -22.19 31.85
CA SER A 73 -0.39 -21.73 32.55
C SER A 73 0.78 -21.37 31.62
N ASN A 74 0.80 -21.82 30.36
CA ASN A 74 1.90 -21.56 29.42
C ASN A 74 1.65 -20.32 28.56
N MET A 75 1.35 -19.19 29.22
CA MET A 75 1.10 -17.88 28.58
C MET A 75 2.15 -17.49 27.51
N PRO A 76 3.46 -17.72 27.71
CA PRO A 76 4.48 -17.35 26.72
C PRO A 76 4.31 -18.08 25.38
N ALA A 77 3.94 -19.37 25.39
CA ALA A 77 3.75 -20.15 24.17
C ALA A 77 2.57 -19.64 23.33
N PHE A 78 1.47 -19.25 23.99
CA PHE A 78 0.34 -18.64 23.31
C PHE A 78 0.70 -17.27 22.71
N GLN A 79 1.42 -16.43 23.47
CA GLN A 79 1.90 -15.13 22.98
C GLN A 79 2.81 -15.26 21.76
N GLU A 80 3.70 -16.26 21.74
CA GLU A 80 4.58 -16.55 20.61
C GLU A 80 3.80 -16.92 19.35
N VAL A 81 2.83 -17.85 19.46
CA VAL A 81 1.96 -18.25 18.34
C VAL A 81 1.17 -17.06 17.80
N PHE A 82 0.55 -16.25 18.67
CA PHE A 82 -0.14 -15.03 18.23
C PHE A 82 0.82 -14.07 17.53
N GLY A 83 2.01 -13.83 18.11
CA GLY A 83 3.06 -13.01 17.50
C GLY A 83 3.49 -13.50 16.11
N ASN A 84 3.51 -14.82 15.89
CA ASN A 84 3.82 -15.44 14.61
C ASN A 84 2.66 -15.31 13.61
N ILE A 85 1.39 -15.42 14.06
CA ILE A 85 0.20 -15.11 13.24
C ILE A 85 0.24 -13.65 12.76
N PHE A 86 0.50 -12.69 13.64
CA PHE A 86 0.61 -11.28 13.25
C PHE A 86 1.71 -11.05 12.23
N THR A 87 2.84 -11.76 12.33
CA THR A 87 3.93 -11.68 11.36
C THR A 87 3.46 -12.12 9.96
N VAL A 88 2.67 -13.19 9.86
CA VAL A 88 2.09 -13.65 8.60
C VAL A 88 1.08 -12.63 8.05
N ILE A 89 0.20 -12.08 8.90
CA ILE A 89 -0.79 -11.07 8.50
C ILE A 89 -0.10 -9.82 7.96
N ILE A 90 0.94 -9.32 8.64
CA ILE A 90 1.74 -8.17 8.19
C ILE A 90 2.30 -8.44 6.78
N ALA A 91 2.88 -9.61 6.54
CA ALA A 91 3.46 -9.96 5.25
C ALA A 91 2.40 -10.05 4.13
N LEU A 92 1.22 -10.62 4.42
CA LEU A 92 0.10 -10.68 3.49
C LEU A 92 -0.46 -9.28 3.15
N GLU A 93 -0.58 -8.42 4.15
CA GLU A 93 -0.99 -7.02 3.98
C GLU A 93 0.02 -6.25 3.13
N PHE A 94 1.32 -6.42 3.37
CA PHE A 94 2.37 -5.81 2.54
C PHE A 94 2.30 -6.29 1.08
N LYS A 95 2.14 -7.60 0.84
CA LYS A 95 1.96 -8.13 -0.53
C LYS A 95 0.76 -7.49 -1.23
N SER A 96 -0.36 -7.36 -0.52
CA SER A 96 -1.58 -6.73 -1.04
C SER A 96 -1.34 -5.24 -1.36
N SER A 97 -0.69 -4.51 -0.44
CA SER A 97 -0.35 -3.10 -0.61
C SER A 97 0.57 -2.87 -1.82
N LEU A 98 1.58 -3.71 -2.05
CA LEU A 98 2.45 -3.63 -3.22
C LEU A 98 1.68 -3.92 -4.52
N ARG A 99 0.79 -4.92 -4.53
CA ARG A 99 -0.04 -5.25 -5.70
C ARG A 99 -0.97 -4.10 -6.08
N ILE A 100 -1.55 -3.40 -5.10
CA ILE A 100 -2.38 -2.23 -5.35
C ILE A 100 -1.54 -1.11 -6.00
N SER A 101 -0.30 -0.92 -5.55
CA SER A 101 0.63 0.05 -6.15
C SER A 101 1.00 -0.26 -7.61
N LEU A 102 0.96 -1.53 -8.03
CA LEU A 102 1.21 -1.94 -9.42
C LEU A 102 0.04 -1.65 -10.39
N SER A 103 -1.19 -1.47 -9.89
CA SER A 103 -2.39 -1.70 -10.72
C SER A 103 -2.92 -0.51 -11.54
N HIS A 104 -2.43 0.72 -11.38
CA HIS A 104 -2.53 1.86 -12.33
C HIS A 104 -2.40 3.21 -11.61
N SER A 105 -1.63 4.11 -12.24
CA SER A 105 -1.87 5.56 -12.34
C SER A 105 -2.28 6.32 -11.07
N ARG A 106 -1.28 6.96 -10.47
CA ARG A 106 -1.37 8.32 -9.91
C ARG A 106 -2.22 8.56 -8.66
N ASP A 107 -2.78 7.54 -8.03
CA ASP A 107 -3.35 7.70 -6.70
C ASP A 107 -2.33 7.31 -5.64
N VAL A 108 -1.78 8.35 -5.01
CA VAL A 108 -1.34 8.40 -3.61
C VAL A 108 -1.54 7.05 -2.93
N VAL A 109 -0.51 6.20 -2.94
CA VAL A 109 -0.52 4.87 -2.33
C VAL A 109 -1.22 4.98 -1.00
N ARG A 110 -2.44 4.43 -0.94
CA ARG A 110 -3.48 4.71 0.07
C ARG A 110 -2.85 4.79 1.46
N VAL A 111 -2.51 6.00 1.90
CA VAL A 111 -1.72 6.26 3.13
C VAL A 111 -2.39 5.57 4.32
N ARG A 112 -3.73 5.49 4.28
CA ARG A 112 -4.56 4.74 5.21
C ARG A 112 -4.15 3.26 5.35
N THR A 113 -3.88 2.54 4.27
CA THR A 113 -3.45 1.12 4.33
C THR A 113 -2.08 1.00 4.99
N ILE A 114 -1.14 1.90 4.67
CA ILE A 114 0.19 1.91 5.30
C ILE A 114 0.09 2.22 6.80
N VAL A 115 -0.75 3.19 7.17
CA VAL A 115 -1.01 3.55 8.57
C VAL A 115 -1.68 2.41 9.33
N LEU A 116 -2.61 1.68 8.69
CA LEU A 116 -3.22 0.48 9.26
C LEU A 116 -2.20 -0.63 9.49
N ILE A 117 -1.28 -0.84 8.55
CA ILE A 117 -0.18 -1.80 8.70
C ILE A 117 0.75 -1.36 9.85
N ALA A 118 1.07 -0.07 9.97
CA ALA A 118 1.87 0.47 11.06
C ALA A 118 1.20 0.28 12.43
N LEU A 119 -0.11 0.55 12.51
CA LEU A 119 -0.94 0.28 13.70
C LEU A 119 -0.90 -1.20 14.06
N LEU A 120 -1.09 -2.09 13.08
CA LEU A 120 -1.06 -3.54 13.30
C LEU A 120 0.33 -4.03 13.76
N ALA A 121 1.41 -3.46 13.23
CA ALA A 121 2.77 -3.75 13.66
C ALA A 121 3.05 -3.31 15.11
N VAL A 122 2.54 -2.14 15.52
CA VAL A 122 2.62 -1.70 16.92
C VAL A 122 1.78 -2.60 17.82
N SER A 123 0.56 -2.96 17.40
CA SER A 123 -0.31 -3.89 18.15
C SER A 123 0.36 -5.24 18.41
N ARG A 124 1.17 -5.77 17.47
CA ARG A 124 1.96 -6.99 17.70
C ARG A 124 2.88 -6.86 18.91
N LYS A 125 3.52 -5.69 19.09
CA LYS A 125 4.40 -5.44 20.24
C LYS A 125 3.63 -5.42 21.57
N PHE A 126 2.36 -5.03 21.58
CA PHE A 126 1.50 -5.06 22.76
C PHE A 126 1.09 -6.47 23.17
N ILE A 127 0.86 -7.35 22.21
CA ILE A 127 0.41 -8.73 22.49
C ILE A 127 1.53 -9.58 23.09
N ILE A 128 2.77 -9.32 22.67
CA ILE A 128 3.97 -10.00 23.19
C ILE A 128 4.46 -9.37 24.50
N LEU A 129 3.89 -8.23 24.91
CA LEU A 129 4.31 -7.52 26.10
C LEU A 129 3.80 -8.22 27.36
N ASP A 130 4.72 -8.72 28.18
CA ASP A 130 4.38 -9.19 29.52
C ASP A 130 4.32 -8.01 30.49
N LEU A 131 3.10 -7.64 30.91
CA LEU A 131 2.87 -6.54 31.85
C LEU A 131 3.52 -6.77 33.22
N HIS A 132 3.90 -8.00 33.55
CA HIS A 132 4.52 -8.34 34.83
C HIS A 132 6.02 -8.02 34.88
N GLU A 133 6.69 -7.91 33.73
CA GLU A 133 8.13 -7.60 33.65
C GLU A 133 8.41 -6.14 33.24
N VAL A 134 7.38 -5.40 32.81
CA VAL A 134 7.54 -4.10 32.17
C VAL A 134 7.53 -2.97 33.19
N ARG A 135 8.55 -2.12 33.11
CA ARG A 135 8.63 -0.92 33.96
C ARG A 135 7.45 0.02 33.65
N PRO A 136 6.85 0.68 34.66
CA PRO A 136 5.72 1.60 34.44
C PRO A 136 5.99 2.69 33.38
N ALA A 137 7.24 3.15 33.28
CA ALA A 137 7.66 4.13 32.27
C ALA A 137 7.56 3.61 30.83
N GLU A 138 7.87 2.33 30.59
CA GLU A 138 7.76 1.71 29.27
C GLU A 138 6.29 1.55 28.87
N MET A 139 5.44 1.19 29.83
CA MET A 139 3.99 1.09 29.60
C MET A 139 3.37 2.45 29.22
N LEU A 140 3.82 3.54 29.84
CA LEU A 140 3.44 4.90 29.47
C LEU A 140 3.94 5.29 28.08
N ALA A 141 5.19 4.96 27.73
CA ALA A 141 5.74 5.22 26.41
C ALA A 141 4.94 4.50 25.30
N PHE A 142 4.56 3.25 25.55
CA PHE A 142 3.71 2.48 24.65
C PHE A 142 2.31 3.09 24.51
N SER A 143 1.66 3.47 25.61
CA SER A 143 0.35 4.14 25.58
C SER A 143 0.40 5.45 24.79
N ALA A 144 1.44 6.26 25.01
CA ALA A 144 1.66 7.51 24.26
C ALA A 144 1.85 7.26 22.76
N ALA A 145 2.61 6.22 22.39
CA ALA A 145 2.81 5.84 20.99
C ALA A 145 1.50 5.41 20.31
N VAL A 146 0.65 4.64 20.98
CA VAL A 146 -0.67 4.24 20.46
C VAL A 146 -1.59 5.43 20.31
N LEU A 147 -1.63 6.34 21.30
CA LEU A 147 -2.41 7.56 21.20
C LEU A 147 -1.95 8.43 20.02
N ALA A 148 -0.64 8.60 19.83
CA ALA A 148 -0.08 9.35 18.71
C ALA A 148 -0.48 8.73 17.36
N LEU A 149 -0.38 7.40 17.21
CA LEU A 149 -0.83 6.71 16.00
C LEU A 149 -2.35 6.80 15.78
N GLY A 150 -3.14 6.74 16.86
CA GLY A 150 -4.59 6.95 16.80
C GLY A 150 -4.96 8.35 16.31
N VAL A 151 -4.25 9.38 16.78
CA VAL A 151 -4.42 10.77 16.31
C VAL A 151 -4.06 10.90 14.83
N VAL A 152 -2.93 10.33 14.39
CA VAL A 152 -2.53 10.34 12.97
C VAL A 152 -3.60 9.67 12.10
N TYR A 153 -4.13 8.52 12.52
CA TYR A 153 -5.21 7.84 11.80
C TYR A 153 -6.49 8.69 11.72
N TRP A 154 -6.88 9.34 12.83
CA TRP A 154 -8.02 10.26 12.82
C TRP A 154 -7.80 11.39 11.82
N LEU A 155 -6.67 12.09 11.89
CA LEU A 155 -6.39 13.22 11.00
C LEU A 155 -6.47 12.83 9.52
N ILE A 156 -5.87 11.69 9.14
CA ILE A 156 -5.92 11.20 7.76
C ILE A 156 -7.37 10.88 7.35
N ARG A 157 -8.13 10.18 8.22
CA ARG A 157 -9.54 9.87 7.96
C ARG A 157 -10.39 11.12 7.77
N GLU A 158 -10.14 12.16 8.57
CA GLU A 158 -10.88 13.42 8.50
C GLU A 158 -10.62 14.18 7.20
N GLN A 159 -9.37 14.18 6.72
CA GLN A 159 -9.02 14.76 5.42
C GLN A 159 -9.73 14.02 4.27
N ASP A 160 -9.73 12.69 4.29
CA ASP A 160 -10.41 11.86 3.28
C ASP A 160 -11.91 12.18 3.20
N ILE A 161 -12.58 12.35 4.36
CA ILE A 161 -14.01 12.70 4.43
C ILE A 161 -14.27 14.08 3.82
N ARG A 162 -13.44 15.09 4.15
CA ARG A 162 -13.60 16.45 3.63
C ARG A 162 -13.46 16.53 2.12
N VAL A 163 -12.49 15.79 1.55
CA VAL A 163 -12.30 15.69 0.09
C VAL A 163 -13.52 15.03 -0.57
N ALA A 164 -14.07 13.97 0.03
CA ALA A 164 -15.26 13.31 -0.50
C ALA A 164 -16.50 14.21 -0.48
N THR A 165 -16.72 14.96 0.62
CA THR A 165 -17.85 15.88 0.76
C THR A 165 -17.78 17.04 -0.23
N GLY A 166 -16.60 17.67 -0.40
CA GLY A 166 -16.44 18.79 -1.34
C GLY A 166 -16.69 18.38 -2.80
N LYS A 167 -16.30 17.15 -3.18
CA LYS A 167 -16.59 16.61 -4.53
C LYS A 167 -18.10 16.35 -4.73
N GLY A 168 -18.80 15.91 -3.70
CA GLY A 168 -20.26 15.71 -3.72
C GLY A 168 -21.04 17.01 -3.92
N GLU A 169 -20.61 18.10 -3.28
CA GLU A 169 -21.23 19.42 -3.45
C GLU A 169 -21.04 20.00 -4.85
N LEU A 170 -19.89 19.76 -5.49
CA LEU A 170 -19.65 20.22 -6.86
C LEU A 170 -20.48 19.46 -7.89
N ILE A 171 -20.77 18.18 -7.65
CA ILE A 171 -21.65 17.37 -8.51
C ILE A 171 -23.12 17.73 -8.28
N ALA A 172 -23.52 18.04 -7.04
CA ALA A 172 -24.87 18.48 -6.72
C ALA A 172 -25.22 19.87 -7.27
N GLN A 173 -24.23 20.75 -7.42
CA GLN A 173 -24.37 22.07 -8.04
C GLN A 173 -24.20 22.04 -9.57
N ALA A 174 -23.78 20.91 -10.14
CA ALA A 174 -23.74 20.77 -11.58
C ALA A 174 -25.17 20.82 -12.15
N PRO A 175 -25.44 21.65 -13.18
CA PRO A 175 -26.77 21.74 -13.76
C PRO A 175 -27.25 20.34 -14.18
N VAL A 176 -28.36 19.89 -13.59
CA VAL A 176 -28.98 18.62 -13.97
C VAL A 176 -29.28 18.72 -15.47
N PRO A 177 -28.69 17.87 -16.33
CA PRO A 177 -28.98 17.92 -17.74
C PRO A 177 -30.48 17.77 -17.92
N PRO A 178 -31.12 18.60 -18.77
CA PRO A 178 -32.56 18.56 -18.93
C PRO A 178 -32.95 17.12 -19.26
N VAL A 179 -33.79 16.54 -18.40
CA VAL A 179 -34.42 15.26 -18.68
C VAL A 179 -35.12 15.47 -20.01
N LYS A 180 -34.61 14.81 -21.05
CA LYS A 180 -35.37 14.69 -22.29
C LYS A 180 -36.58 13.87 -21.91
N THR A 181 -37.68 14.57 -21.63
CA THR A 181 -39.00 13.97 -21.73
C THR A 181 -39.05 13.49 -23.17
N ASP A 182 -38.92 12.18 -23.36
CA ASP A 182 -39.22 11.56 -24.63
C ASP A 182 -40.73 11.78 -24.85
N GLU A 183 -41.07 12.97 -25.35
CA GLU A 183 -42.32 13.20 -26.06
C GLU A 183 -42.15 12.55 -27.43
N GLN A 184 -42.51 11.26 -27.49
CA GLN A 184 -43.21 10.63 -28.60
C GLN A 184 -43.79 9.28 -28.19
#